data_AF-A0A068U7Y5-F1
#
_entry.id   AF-A0A068U7Y5-F1
#
_cell.length_a   1.000
_cell.length_b   1.000
_cell.length_c   1.000
_cell.angle_alpha   90.00
_cell.angle_beta   90.00
_cell.angle_gamma   90.00
#
_symmetry.space_group_name_H-M   'P 1'
#
loop_
_entity.id
_entity.type
_entity.pdbx_description
1 polymer ?
#
loop_
_entity_poly.entity_id
_entity_poly.type
_entity_poly.pdbx_seq_one_letter_code
_entity_poly.pdbx_strand_id
1 'polypeptide(L)'
;MLPCLYISCIYILVHVVYRTIKGEEVETMERMFFQCPIAQIVWKIAPVRWEGLRDLQTNMWRWWEAVVQTRTKEQGMEQINLTTNILWLIWKARNKFVFG
;
A
#
# COMPACT_ATOMS: atom_id res chain seq x y z
N MET A 1 -22.54 -6.74 5.47
CA MET A 1 -21.24 -7.40 5.21
C MET A 1 -20.11 -6.36 5.08
N LEU A 2 -20.07 -5.39 6.01
CA LEU A 2 -19.28 -4.15 5.97
C LEU A 2 -18.08 -4.02 6.96
N PRO A 3 -17.84 -4.89 7.97
CA PRO A 3 -16.69 -4.68 8.88
C PRO A 3 -15.35 -5.26 8.40
N CYS A 4 -15.35 -6.26 7.53
CA CYS A 4 -14.14 -7.08 7.32
C CYS A 4 -13.03 -6.35 6.57
N LEU A 5 -13.32 -5.50 5.58
CA LEU A 5 -12.29 -4.79 4.80
C LEU A 5 -11.62 -3.66 5.61
N TYR A 6 -12.37 -3.00 6.49
CA TYR A 6 -11.84 -1.95 7.37
C TYR A 6 -10.91 -2.52 8.44
N ILE A 7 -11.31 -3.65 9.04
CA ILE A 7 -10.48 -4.39 10.00
C ILE A 7 -9.26 -5.00 9.29
N SER A 8 -9.39 -5.49 8.06
CA SER A 8 -8.25 -6.04 7.29
C SER A 8 -7.18 -4.98 6.97
N CYS A 9 -7.57 -3.76 6.61
CA CYS A 9 -6.61 -2.69 6.31
C CYS A 9 -5.89 -2.19 7.57
N ILE A 10 -6.59 -2.10 8.71
CA ILE A 10 -5.95 -1.79 10.01
C ILE A 10 -5.03 -2.94 10.43
N TYR A 11 -5.44 -4.21 10.24
CA TYR A 11 -4.58 -5.35 10.55
C TYR A 11 -3.35 -5.42 9.63
N ILE A 12 -3.47 -5.10 8.34
CA ILE A 12 -2.33 -5.01 7.42
C ILE A 12 -1.42 -3.87 7.88
N LEU A 13 -1.93 -2.67 8.15
CA LEU A 13 -1.09 -1.54 8.63
C LEU A 13 -0.42 -1.86 9.99
N VAL A 14 -1.11 -2.44 10.95
CA VAL A 14 -0.58 -2.74 12.30
C VAL A 14 0.43 -3.90 12.27
N HIS A 15 0.22 -4.95 11.47
CA HIS A 15 1.17 -6.06 11.35
C HIS A 15 2.34 -5.77 10.40
N VAL A 16 2.16 -4.92 9.39
CA VAL A 16 3.25 -4.48 8.48
C VAL A 16 4.28 -3.64 9.25
N VAL A 17 3.84 -2.81 10.19
CA VAL A 17 4.72 -1.93 10.99
C VAL A 17 5.67 -2.68 11.93
N TYR A 18 5.21 -3.77 12.58
CA TYR A 18 6.00 -4.41 13.64
C TYR A 18 7.15 -5.32 13.17
N ARG A 19 7.22 -5.69 11.88
CA ARG A 19 8.21 -6.68 11.38
C ARG A 19 9.44 -6.11 10.69
N THR A 20 9.52 -4.80 10.45
CA THR A 20 10.64 -4.19 9.69
C THR A 20 11.86 -3.83 10.55
N ILE A 21 11.83 -4.11 11.86
CA ILE A 21 12.94 -3.81 12.77
C ILE A 21 13.90 -5.01 12.80
N LYS A 22 14.81 -5.08 11.83
CA LYS A 22 16.13 -5.69 12.05
C LYS A 22 17.15 -4.85 11.29
N GLY A 23 18.08 -4.29 12.05
CA GLY A 23 18.82 -3.07 11.71
C GLY A 23 19.72 -3.17 10.48
N GLU A 24 19.49 -2.25 9.55
CA GLU A 24 20.42 -1.52 8.68
C GLU A 24 19.52 -0.64 7.81
N GLU A 25 19.47 0.66 8.11
CA GLU A 25 18.46 1.64 7.62
C GLU A 25 17.01 1.14 7.64
N VAL A 26 16.16 1.73 8.49
CA VAL A 26 14.72 1.41 8.50
C VAL A 26 14.14 1.70 7.11
N GLU A 27 14.00 0.67 6.28
CA GLU A 27 13.29 0.74 5.01
C GLU A 27 11.84 1.12 5.34
N THR A 28 11.49 2.38 5.07
CA THR A 28 10.16 2.89 5.38
C THR A 28 9.12 2.24 4.46
N MET A 29 7.87 2.18 4.91
CA MET A 29 6.78 1.64 4.10
C MET A 29 6.62 2.40 2.80
N GLU A 30 6.85 3.71 2.82
CA GLU A 30 6.88 4.59 1.66
C GLU A 30 7.96 4.16 0.66
N ARG A 31 9.15 3.81 1.16
CA ARG A 31 10.24 3.33 0.31
C ARG A 31 9.88 2.01 -0.35
N MET A 32 9.38 1.05 0.44
CA MET A 32 8.95 -0.26 -0.04
C MET A 32 7.80 -0.16 -1.07
N PHE A 33 6.78 0.66 -0.79
CA PHE A 33 5.57 0.71 -1.61
C PHE A 33 5.66 1.66 -2.80
N PHE A 34 6.48 2.71 -2.78
CA PHE A 34 6.48 3.73 -3.84
C PHE A 34 7.86 3.99 -4.46
N GLN A 35 8.94 3.78 -3.72
CA GLN A 35 10.27 4.21 -4.17
C GLN A 35 11.14 3.06 -4.70
N CYS A 36 10.85 1.82 -4.31
CA CYS A 36 11.60 0.67 -4.81
C CYS A 36 11.30 0.44 -6.32
N PRO A 37 12.31 0.08 -7.14
CA PRO A 37 12.12 -0.06 -8.59
C PRO A 37 11.02 -1.05 -8.98
N ILE A 38 10.90 -2.17 -8.25
CA ILE A 38 9.88 -3.18 -8.50
C ILE A 38 8.48 -2.61 -8.24
N ALA A 39 8.29 -1.90 -7.13
CA ALA A 39 7.02 -1.27 -6.81
C ALA A 39 6.62 -0.22 -7.85
N GLN A 40 7.56 0.58 -8.34
CA GLN A 40 7.31 1.55 -9.41
C GLN A 40 6.85 0.88 -10.71
N ILE A 41 7.45 -0.27 -11.07
CA ILE A 41 7.01 -1.07 -12.22
C ILE A 41 5.59 -1.59 -12.00
N VAL A 42 5.30 -2.14 -10.82
CA VAL A 42 3.95 -2.63 -10.46
C VAL A 42 2.91 -1.52 -10.59
N TRP A 43 3.18 -0.33 -10.04
CA TRP A 43 2.29 0.82 -10.17
C TRP A 43 2.12 1.29 -11.61
N LYS A 44 3.17 1.20 -12.44
CA LYS A 44 3.12 1.61 -13.85
C LYS A 44 2.24 0.69 -14.71
N ILE A 45 2.19 -0.60 -14.39
CA ILE A 45 1.39 -1.59 -15.14
C ILE A 45 0.00 -1.84 -14.55
N ALA A 46 -0.24 -1.39 -13.31
CA ALA A 46 -1.51 -1.59 -12.65
C ALA A 46 -2.65 -0.81 -13.34
N PRO A 47 -3.87 -1.37 -13.41
CA PRO A 47 -5.04 -0.68 -13.96
C PRO A 47 -5.67 0.32 -12.95
N VAL A 48 -4.87 0.88 -12.05
CA VAL A 48 -5.30 1.89 -11.07
C VAL A 48 -4.35 3.07 -11.12
N ARG A 49 -4.90 4.28 -11.18
CA ARG A 49 -4.14 5.53 -11.22
C ARG A 49 -4.68 6.48 -10.17
N TRP A 50 -3.80 6.88 -9.26
CA TRP A 50 -4.10 7.86 -8.22
C TRP A 50 -3.52 9.22 -8.61
N GLU A 51 -4.13 9.84 -9.61
CA GLU A 51 -3.72 11.17 -10.08
C GLU A 51 -3.82 12.21 -8.95
N GLY A 52 -2.82 13.08 -8.86
CA GLY A 52 -2.74 14.09 -7.80
C GLY A 52 -2.34 13.57 -6.42
N LEU A 53 -2.21 12.26 -6.20
CA LEU A 53 -1.78 11.71 -4.91
C LEU A 53 -0.26 11.43 -4.84
N ARG A 54 0.49 11.68 -5.92
CA ARG A 54 1.93 11.37 -5.98
C ARG A 54 2.73 12.06 -4.88
N ASP A 55 2.41 13.32 -4.58
CA ASP A 55 3.13 14.10 -3.57
C ASP A 55 2.89 13.58 -2.14
N LEU A 56 1.77 12.87 -1.93
CA LEU A 56 1.47 12.21 -0.66
C LEU A 56 2.22 10.90 -0.46
N GLN A 57 2.89 10.34 -1.47
CA GLN A 57 3.64 9.07 -1.35
C GLN A 57 4.81 9.12 -0.37
N THR A 58 5.21 10.33 0.07
CA THR A 58 6.17 10.55 1.16
C THR A 58 5.58 10.31 2.55
N ASN A 59 4.26 10.17 2.66
CA ASN A 59 3.53 9.86 3.87
C ASN A 59 2.40 8.88 3.54
N MET A 60 2.66 7.58 3.74
CA MET A 60 1.74 6.50 3.37
C MET A 60 0.36 6.67 4.01
N TRP A 61 0.31 7.18 5.25
CA TRP A 61 -0.93 7.42 5.96
C TRP A 61 -1.80 8.46 5.24
N ARG A 62 -1.25 9.65 4.96
CA ARG A 62 -1.98 10.72 4.24
C ARG A 62 -2.38 10.29 2.84
N TRP A 63 -1.51 9.54 2.17
CA TRP A 63 -1.81 8.97 0.86
C TRP A 63 -3.03 8.03 0.94
N TRP A 64 -3.04 7.14 1.92
CA TRP A 64 -4.13 6.17 2.11
C TRP A 64 -5.45 6.86 2.49
N GLU A 65 -5.42 7.87 3.36
CA GLU A 65 -6.60 8.68 3.68
C GLU A 65 -7.21 9.29 2.41
N ALA A 66 -6.39 9.87 1.54
CA ALA A 66 -6.85 10.45 0.28
C ALA A 66 -7.42 9.39 -0.68
N VAL A 67 -6.83 8.19 -0.73
CA VAL A 67 -7.35 7.04 -1.49
C VAL A 67 -8.75 6.65 -1.00
N VAL A 68 -8.93 6.47 0.32
CA VAL A 68 -10.21 6.05 0.90
C VAL A 68 -11.32 7.10 0.70
N GLN A 69 -10.97 8.38 0.64
CA GLN A 69 -11.92 9.46 0.31
C GLN A 69 -12.52 9.35 -1.09
N THR A 70 -11.88 8.62 -2.02
CA THR A 70 -12.41 8.39 -3.36
C THR A 70 -13.52 7.32 -3.42
N ARG A 71 -13.79 6.63 -2.30
CA ARG A 71 -14.80 5.55 -2.21
C ARG A 71 -16.19 5.95 -2.71
N THR A 72 -16.56 7.22 -2.57
CA THR A 72 -17.88 7.74 -2.99
C THR A 72 -17.97 8.03 -4.49
N LYS A 73 -16.84 7.99 -5.21
CA LYS A 73 -16.78 8.17 -6.66
C LYS A 73 -17.17 6.88 -7.37
N GLU A 74 -17.62 7.01 -8.62
CA GLU A 74 -17.85 5.87 -9.51
C GLU A 74 -16.58 5.01 -9.59
N GLN A 75 -16.73 3.69 -9.46
CA GLN A 75 -15.62 2.71 -9.38
C GLN A 75 -14.63 2.88 -8.23
N GLY A 76 -14.84 3.82 -7.29
CA GLY A 76 -13.90 4.13 -6.21
C GLY A 76 -13.59 2.92 -5.33
N MET A 77 -14.59 2.09 -5.02
CA MET A 77 -14.39 0.87 -4.23
C MET A 77 -13.54 -0.19 -4.96
N GLU A 78 -13.70 -0.33 -6.29
CA GLU A 78 -12.91 -1.26 -7.10
C GLU A 78 -11.44 -0.83 -7.16
N GLN A 79 -11.20 0.48 -7.34
CA GLN A 79 -9.86 1.05 -7.31
C GLN A 79 -9.18 0.85 -5.94
N ILE A 80 -9.92 1.05 -4.84
CA ILE A 80 -9.42 0.78 -3.48
C ILE A 80 -9.07 -0.71 -3.32
N ASN A 81 -9.93 -1.63 -3.77
CA ASN A 81 -9.66 -3.07 -3.69
C ASN A 81 -8.41 -3.48 -4.49
N LEU A 82 -8.26 -2.97 -5.71
CA LEU A 82 -7.07 -3.21 -6.54
C LEU A 82 -5.81 -2.66 -5.86
N THR A 83 -5.91 -1.47 -5.28
CA THR A 83 -4.81 -0.82 -4.54
C THR A 83 -4.38 -1.65 -3.34
N THR A 84 -5.33 -2.12 -2.53
CA THR A 84 -5.06 -3.02 -1.40
C THR A 84 -4.35 -4.30 -1.85
N ASN A 85 -4.80 -4.90 -2.96
CA ASN A 85 -4.18 -6.10 -3.52
C ASN A 85 -2.74 -5.86 -3.97
N ILE A 86 -2.45 -4.73 -4.62
CA ILE A 86 -1.09 -4.35 -5.04
C ILE A 86 -0.17 -4.20 -3.83
N LEU A 87 -0.59 -3.44 -2.83
CA LEU A 87 0.19 -3.24 -1.59
C LEU A 87 0.51 -4.57 -0.91
N TRP A 88 -0.49 -5.46 -0.82
CA TRP A 88 -0.31 -6.80 -0.26
C TRP A 88 0.70 -7.65 -1.04
N LEU A 89 0.65 -7.63 -2.37
CA LEU A 89 1.57 -8.39 -3.22
C LEU A 89 3.01 -7.90 -3.09
N ILE A 90 3.23 -6.57 -3.08
CA ILE A 90 4.55 -5.96 -2.87
C ILE A 90 5.12 -6.41 -1.51
N TRP A 91 4.33 -6.28 -0.45
CA TRP A 91 4.74 -6.69 0.89
C TRP A 91 5.07 -8.18 0.97
N LYS A 92 4.22 -9.04 0.38
CA LYS A 92 4.41 -10.49 0.38
C LYS A 92 5.70 -10.89 -0.35
N ALA A 93 5.97 -10.28 -1.50
CA ALA A 93 7.19 -10.52 -2.27
C ALA A 93 8.44 -10.13 -1.47
N ARG A 94 8.43 -8.96 -0.83
CA ARG A 94 9.52 -8.48 0.03
C ARG A 94 9.77 -9.42 1.20
N ASN A 95 8.72 -9.84 1.90
CA ASN A 95 8.87 -10.73 3.04
C ASN A 95 9.34 -12.14 2.68
N LYS A 96 8.96 -12.65 1.51
CA LYS A 96 9.53 -13.90 0.99
C LYS A 96 11.03 -13.77 0.74
N PHE A 97 11.51 -12.62 0.29
CA PHE A 97 12.93 -12.38 0.06
C PHE A 97 13.73 -12.20 1.36
N VAL A 98 13.16 -11.53 2.37
CA VAL A 98 13.87 -11.22 3.63
C VAL A 98 13.80 -12.35 4.66
N PHE A 99 12.74 -13.16 4.65
CA PHE A 99 12.48 -14.17 5.67
C PHE A 99 12.28 -15.59 5.12
N GLY A 100 12.37 -15.79 3.80
CA GLY A 100 12.26 -17.09 3.15
C GLY A 100 13.62 -17.62 2.75
#